data_AF-A0A9W6BLL7-F1
#
_entry.id   AF-A0A9W6BLL7-F1
#
_cell.length_a   1.000
_cell.length_b   1.000
_cell.length_c   1.000
_cell.angle_alpha   90.00
_cell.angle_beta   90.00
_cell.angle_gamma   90.00
#
_symmetry.space_group_name_H-M   'P 1'
#
loop_
_entity.id
_entity.type
_entity.pdbx_description
1 polymer ?
#
loop_
_entity_poly.entity_id
_entity_poly.type
_entity_poly.pdbx_seq_one_letter_code
_entity_poly.pdbx_strand_id
1 'polypeptide(L)'
;MKMMINGLSSYPRARCVHASATRNVPFSRGHRLRVLAKDDSSKISGNTSDSKSVNADLQLRLKRKTRGEVIAAGARIGLQASQLEQQLDTFESLLPNLPINMEQMRASDWARVVADPDLAAKLVLIKMAFPALNVEVLLSKHPRTLLWSRQKLEANLSEVCKVLHSLPRPEVVLETLPELLDPRQCFSVVATLRKWYTKRDPLEVLQMDPDVIRRAEQWDVPLEPVFFDSATSTWTAAGYSRTKQEDWQVYIEKEIYKRKPQPIDKLDAVVVGGGGSGLGGGVSNGDGGRQGDASAAAAARDAMVVTAAAAAAAAAPSVSCSPSS
;
A
#
# COMPACT_ATOMS: atom_id res chain seq x y z
N MET A 1 41.40 -16.93 -41.22
CA MET A 1 40.44 -17.60 -40.31
C MET A 1 39.12 -16.84 -40.39
N LYS A 2 38.10 -17.45 -40.98
CA LYS A 2 36.81 -16.85 -41.33
C LYS A 2 35.75 -17.64 -40.55
N MET A 3 35.27 -17.11 -39.43
CA MET A 3 34.19 -17.76 -38.68
C MET A 3 32.86 -17.21 -39.15
N MET A 4 32.08 -18.10 -39.78
CA MET A 4 30.67 -17.91 -40.10
C MET A 4 29.85 -18.18 -38.83
N ILE A 5 28.98 -17.23 -38.46
CA ILE A 5 27.94 -17.44 -37.46
C ILE A 5 26.61 -17.38 -38.20
N ASN A 6 26.01 -18.55 -38.45
CA ASN A 6 24.63 -18.70 -38.91
C ASN A 6 23.78 -19.13 -37.72
N GLY A 7 22.76 -18.34 -37.39
CA GLY A 7 21.85 -18.65 -36.28
C GLY A 7 20.69 -17.67 -36.22
N LEU A 8 19.95 -17.51 -37.31
CA LEU A 8 18.69 -16.76 -37.31
C LEU A 8 17.57 -17.65 -36.79
N SER A 9 17.22 -17.46 -35.52
CA SER A 9 16.01 -18.02 -34.90
C SER A 9 14.78 -17.22 -35.39
N SER A 10 13.88 -17.93 -36.06
CA SER A 10 12.62 -17.43 -36.59
C SER A 10 11.59 -17.30 -35.46
N TYR A 11 11.23 -16.07 -35.08
CA TYR A 11 10.09 -15.83 -34.20
C TYR A 11 8.80 -15.62 -35.02
N PRO A 12 7.66 -16.20 -34.61
CA PRO A 12 6.39 -16.02 -35.31
C PRO A 12 5.84 -14.60 -35.13
N ARG A 13 5.49 -13.96 -36.25
CA ARG A 13 4.78 -12.68 -36.31
C ARG A 13 3.44 -12.76 -35.57
N ALA A 14 3.30 -11.98 -34.50
CA ALA A 14 2.01 -11.72 -33.88
C ALA A 14 1.10 -10.93 -34.86
N ARG A 15 -0.07 -11.50 -35.15
CA ARG A 15 -1.12 -10.84 -35.96
C ARG A 15 -1.71 -9.68 -35.17
N CYS A 16 -1.56 -8.46 -35.69
CA CYS A 16 -2.37 -7.32 -35.27
C CYS A 16 -3.81 -7.55 -35.71
N VAL A 17 -4.72 -7.73 -34.75
CA VAL A 17 -6.16 -7.70 -35.00
C VAL A 17 -6.60 -6.24 -34.89
N HIS A 18 -6.87 -5.62 -36.04
CA HIS A 18 -7.56 -4.33 -36.12
C HIS A 18 -9.00 -4.51 -35.63
N ALA A 19 -9.32 -3.98 -34.44
CA ALA A 19 -10.69 -3.77 -34.02
C ALA A 19 -11.19 -2.43 -34.60
N SER A 20 -11.87 -2.53 -35.75
CA SER A 20 -12.58 -1.42 -36.37
C SER A 20 -13.96 -1.22 -35.75
N ALA A 21 -14.37 0.04 -35.75
CA ALA A 21 -15.73 0.53 -35.99
C ALA A 21 -16.78 0.43 -34.86
N THR A 22 -16.95 1.58 -34.21
CA THR A 22 -18.21 2.36 -34.16
C THR A 22 -19.53 1.57 -34.16
N ARG A 23 -20.18 1.51 -33.00
CA ARG A 23 -21.64 1.43 -32.92
C ARG A 23 -22.20 2.65 -32.23
N ASN A 24 -22.65 3.57 -33.08
CA ASN A 24 -23.52 4.69 -32.78
C ASN A 24 -24.92 4.12 -32.50
N VAL A 25 -25.40 4.18 -31.26
CA VAL A 25 -26.74 3.70 -30.89
C VAL A 25 -27.65 4.94 -30.78
N PRO A 26 -28.75 5.02 -31.53
CA PRO A 26 -29.66 6.16 -31.48
C PRO A 26 -30.46 6.16 -30.17
N PHE A 27 -30.35 7.28 -29.46
CA PHE A 27 -31.11 7.59 -28.26
C PHE A 27 -32.58 7.86 -28.64
N SER A 28 -33.43 6.83 -28.54
CA SER A 28 -34.86 6.94 -28.81
C SER A 28 -35.64 7.47 -27.61
N ARG A 29 -36.27 8.61 -27.86
CA ARG A 29 -37.36 9.29 -27.17
C ARG A 29 -38.29 8.42 -26.29
N GLY A 30 -38.50 8.92 -25.06
CA GLY A 30 -39.82 9.42 -24.65
C GLY A 30 -40.89 8.39 -24.31
N HIS A 31 -40.84 7.84 -23.09
CA HIS A 31 -42.05 7.33 -22.44
C HIS A 31 -42.50 8.24 -21.29
N ARG A 32 -43.60 8.94 -21.60
CA ARG A 32 -44.47 9.72 -20.73
C ARG A 32 -45.16 8.76 -19.76
N LEU A 33 -44.67 8.68 -18.52
CA LEU A 33 -45.36 7.93 -17.46
C LEU A 33 -46.52 8.77 -16.91
N ARG A 34 -47.73 8.26 -17.12
CA ARG A 34 -48.97 8.72 -16.49
C ARG A 34 -48.83 8.54 -14.98
N VAL A 35 -48.94 9.66 -14.28
CA VAL A 35 -49.34 9.72 -12.88
C VAL A 35 -50.79 9.22 -12.79
N LEU A 36 -50.99 8.01 -12.27
CA LEU A 36 -52.26 7.60 -11.70
C LEU A 36 -52.01 7.30 -10.22
N ALA A 37 -52.33 8.31 -9.42
CA ALA A 37 -52.56 8.16 -8.00
C ALA A 37 -53.66 7.12 -7.79
N LYS A 38 -53.37 6.12 -6.95
CA LYS A 38 -54.40 5.35 -6.27
C LYS A 38 -53.95 5.14 -4.83
N ASP A 39 -54.54 5.97 -3.98
CA ASP A 39 -54.46 5.90 -2.53
C ASP A 39 -55.13 4.61 -2.07
N ASP A 40 -54.33 3.63 -1.65
CA ASP A 40 -54.79 2.53 -0.80
C ASP A 40 -53.86 2.45 0.42
N SER A 41 -54.02 3.44 1.31
CA SER A 41 -53.41 3.47 2.65
C SER A 41 -54.09 2.43 3.56
N SER A 42 -53.72 1.16 3.39
CA SER A 42 -53.98 0.11 4.36
C SER A 42 -52.77 -0.02 5.29
N LYS A 43 -52.98 0.35 6.56
CA LYS A 43 -52.04 0.20 7.67
C LYS A 43 -51.64 -1.28 7.86
N ILE A 44 -50.51 -1.68 7.29
CA ILE A 44 -49.76 -2.88 7.75
C ILE A 44 -48.77 -2.41 8.80
N SER A 45 -49.28 -2.18 10.01
CA SER A 45 -48.47 -1.95 11.21
C SER A 45 -48.23 -3.31 11.86
N GLY A 46 -47.25 -4.07 11.37
CA GLY A 46 -46.93 -5.40 11.89
C GLY A 46 -45.47 -5.81 11.71
N ASN A 47 -44.79 -5.99 12.84
CA ASN A 47 -43.62 -6.89 13.05
C ASN A 47 -42.26 -6.54 12.41
N THR A 48 -41.76 -5.32 12.60
CA THR A 48 -40.32 -5.01 12.38
C THR A 48 -39.41 -5.36 13.56
N SER A 49 -39.96 -5.84 14.69
CA SER A 49 -39.19 -6.22 15.89
C SER A 49 -38.52 -7.59 15.77
N ASP A 50 -39.17 -8.56 15.10
CA ASP A 50 -38.65 -9.93 14.98
C ASP A 50 -37.51 -10.06 13.97
N SER A 51 -37.43 -9.18 12.96
CA SER A 51 -36.37 -9.24 11.95
C SER A 51 -35.01 -8.79 12.47
N LYS A 52 -34.95 -7.95 13.51
CA LYS A 52 -33.69 -7.52 14.14
C LYS A 52 -33.08 -8.61 15.01
N SER A 53 -33.90 -9.37 15.74
CA SER A 53 -33.42 -10.44 16.63
C SER A 53 -32.85 -11.62 15.83
N VAL A 54 -33.49 -12.00 14.73
CA VAL A 54 -33.01 -13.08 13.84
C VAL A 54 -31.66 -12.73 13.22
N ASN A 55 -31.48 -11.48 12.77
CA ASN A 55 -30.18 -11.03 12.23
C ASN A 55 -29.08 -11.04 13.30
N ALA A 56 -29.38 -10.63 14.53
CA ALA A 56 -28.41 -10.64 15.62
C ALA A 56 -27.94 -12.07 15.97
N ASP A 57 -28.86 -13.05 16.05
CA ASP A 57 -28.51 -14.44 16.30
C ASP A 57 -27.63 -15.03 15.19
N LEU A 58 -27.96 -14.74 13.92
CA LEU A 58 -27.16 -15.19 12.78
C LEU A 58 -25.73 -14.62 12.83
N GLN A 59 -25.57 -13.32 13.16
CA GLN A 59 -24.25 -12.69 13.32
C GLN A 59 -23.44 -13.33 14.45
N LEU A 60 -24.08 -13.65 15.59
CA LEU A 60 -23.42 -14.34 16.69
C LEU A 60 -22.96 -15.75 16.30
N ARG A 61 -23.77 -16.50 15.55
CA ARG A 61 -23.39 -17.83 15.04
C ARG A 61 -22.22 -17.76 14.08
N LEU A 62 -22.23 -16.80 13.14
CA LEU A 62 -21.12 -16.57 12.22
C LEU A 62 -19.85 -16.19 12.98
N LYS A 63 -19.94 -15.28 13.94
CA LYS A 63 -18.81 -14.89 14.79
C LYS A 63 -18.20 -16.08 15.53
N ARG A 64 -19.03 -16.93 16.14
CA ARG A 64 -18.56 -18.17 16.82
C ARG A 64 -17.87 -19.12 15.86
N LYS A 65 -18.43 -19.31 14.65
CA LYS A 65 -17.86 -20.17 13.62
C LYS A 65 -16.49 -19.65 13.19
N THR A 66 -16.39 -18.38 12.80
CA THR A 66 -15.13 -17.74 12.41
C THR A 66 -14.08 -17.84 13.51
N ARG A 67 -14.48 -17.59 14.76
CA ARG A 67 -13.60 -17.72 15.92
C ARG A 67 -13.05 -19.15 16.07
N GLY A 68 -13.92 -20.16 15.96
CA GLY A 68 -13.51 -21.57 16.00
C GLY A 68 -12.55 -21.95 14.86
N GLU A 69 -12.75 -21.40 13.66
CA GLU A 69 -11.85 -21.61 12.52
C GLU A 69 -10.46 -21.00 12.74
N VAL A 70 -10.39 -19.78 13.31
CA VAL A 70 -9.13 -19.12 13.66
C VAL A 70 -8.38 -19.91 14.74
N ILE A 71 -9.08 -20.41 15.77
CA ILE A 71 -8.49 -21.24 16.83
C ILE A 71 -7.97 -22.57 16.28
N ALA A 72 -8.76 -23.25 15.45
CA ALA A 72 -8.33 -24.49 14.82
C ALA A 72 -7.11 -24.29 13.91
N ALA A 73 -7.05 -23.16 13.17
CA ALA A 73 -5.91 -22.82 12.34
C ALA A 73 -4.67 -22.44 13.18
N GLY A 74 -4.85 -21.72 14.28
CA GLY A 74 -3.82 -21.38 15.26
C GLY A 74 -3.18 -22.64 15.88
N ALA A 75 -4.01 -23.61 16.27
CA ALA A 75 -3.53 -24.88 16.80
C ALA A 75 -2.65 -25.64 15.79
N ARG A 76 -2.99 -25.60 14.48
CA ARG A 76 -2.20 -26.24 13.42
C ARG A 76 -0.82 -25.59 13.22
N ILE A 77 -0.66 -24.33 13.57
CA ILE A 77 0.63 -23.61 13.51
C ILE A 77 1.38 -23.64 14.85
N GLY A 78 0.90 -24.41 15.84
CA GLY A 78 1.56 -24.60 17.13
C GLY A 78 1.21 -23.58 18.21
N LEU A 79 0.17 -22.76 18.02
CA LEU A 79 -0.32 -21.84 19.06
C LEU A 79 -1.27 -22.54 20.02
N GLN A 80 -1.21 -22.17 21.31
CA GLN A 80 -2.10 -22.74 22.32
C GLN A 80 -3.52 -22.17 22.17
N ALA A 81 -4.51 -23.05 22.00
CA ALA A 81 -5.90 -22.66 21.75
C ALA A 81 -6.49 -21.76 22.86
N SER A 82 -6.22 -22.08 24.13
CA SER A 82 -6.71 -21.30 25.28
C SER A 82 -6.13 -19.89 25.33
N GLN A 83 -4.85 -19.72 24.98
CA GLN A 83 -4.22 -18.39 24.89
C GLN A 83 -4.82 -17.59 23.74
N LEU A 84 -5.02 -18.24 22.59
CA LEU A 84 -5.59 -17.57 21.42
C LEU A 84 -7.04 -17.11 21.66
N GLU A 85 -7.84 -17.86 22.41
CA GLU A 85 -9.18 -17.43 22.83
C GLU A 85 -9.13 -16.14 23.65
N GLN A 86 -8.24 -16.04 24.65
CA GLN A 86 -8.08 -14.82 25.45
C GLN A 86 -7.58 -13.64 24.60
N GLN A 87 -6.67 -13.91 23.67
CA GLN A 87 -6.14 -12.90 22.76
C GLN A 87 -7.22 -12.44 21.77
N LEU A 88 -8.12 -13.33 21.33
CA LEU A 88 -9.29 -12.98 20.51
C LEU A 88 -10.25 -12.06 21.26
N ASP A 89 -10.50 -12.30 22.55
CA ASP A 89 -11.32 -11.40 23.37
C ASP A 89 -10.68 -10.01 23.49
N THR A 90 -9.35 -9.97 23.67
CA THR A 90 -8.58 -8.72 23.69
C THR A 90 -8.65 -8.01 22.33
N PHE A 91 -8.47 -8.74 21.23
CA PHE A 91 -8.58 -8.22 19.87
C PHE A 91 -9.95 -7.59 19.61
N GLU A 92 -11.03 -8.28 19.97
CA GLU A 92 -12.40 -7.78 19.83
C GLU A 92 -12.67 -6.56 20.71
N SER A 93 -12.02 -6.44 21.86
CA SER A 93 -12.11 -5.24 22.71
C SER A 93 -11.37 -4.03 22.13
N LEU A 94 -10.26 -4.26 21.44
CA LEU A 94 -9.45 -3.22 20.81
C LEU A 94 -10.09 -2.69 19.51
N LEU A 95 -10.76 -3.56 18.75
CA LEU A 95 -11.34 -3.25 17.45
C LEU A 95 -12.77 -3.80 17.35
N PRO A 96 -13.73 -3.26 18.14
CA PRO A 96 -15.08 -3.81 18.26
C PRO A 96 -15.85 -3.83 16.93
N ASN A 97 -15.56 -2.93 16.00
CA ASN A 97 -16.27 -2.89 14.71
C ASN A 97 -15.48 -3.51 13.55
N LEU A 98 -14.31 -4.12 13.81
CA LEU A 98 -13.55 -4.81 12.77
C LEU A 98 -14.00 -6.27 12.62
N PRO A 99 -14.72 -6.63 11.53
CA PRO A 99 -15.07 -8.02 11.31
C PRO A 99 -13.84 -8.85 10.91
N ILE A 100 -13.70 -10.05 11.49
CA ILE A 100 -12.75 -11.05 11.01
C ILE A 100 -13.29 -11.63 9.69
N ASN A 101 -12.79 -11.10 8.58
CA ASN A 101 -13.19 -11.54 7.25
C ASN A 101 -12.22 -12.60 6.69
N MET A 102 -12.73 -13.82 6.48
CA MET A 102 -11.96 -14.97 5.99
C MET A 102 -11.73 -14.94 4.46
N GLU A 103 -12.45 -14.09 3.73
CA GLU A 103 -12.28 -13.92 2.28
C GLU A 103 -11.03 -13.09 1.95
N GLN A 104 -10.74 -12.07 2.77
CA GLN A 104 -9.61 -11.16 2.55
C GLN A 104 -8.29 -11.73 3.10
N MET A 105 -8.36 -12.50 4.20
CA MET A 105 -7.20 -13.04 4.90
C MET A 105 -7.50 -14.43 5.47
N ARG A 106 -6.52 -15.34 5.38
CA ARG A 106 -6.67 -16.74 5.80
C ARG A 106 -6.79 -16.85 7.31
N ALA A 107 -7.47 -17.91 7.79
CA ALA A 107 -7.59 -18.25 9.20
C ALA A 107 -6.25 -18.27 9.96
N SER A 108 -5.21 -18.84 9.33
CA SER A 108 -3.87 -18.93 9.91
C SER A 108 -3.20 -17.57 10.07
N ASP A 109 -3.48 -16.63 9.18
CA ASP A 109 -2.94 -15.29 9.22
C ASP A 109 -3.67 -14.44 10.27
N TRP A 110 -4.99 -14.60 10.38
CA TRP A 110 -5.76 -14.05 11.51
C TRP A 110 -5.25 -14.56 12.86
N ALA A 111 -4.97 -15.87 12.98
CA ALA A 111 -4.40 -16.43 14.20
C ALA A 111 -3.04 -15.78 14.56
N ARG A 112 -2.19 -15.49 13.55
CA ARG A 112 -0.92 -14.77 13.75
C ARG A 112 -1.12 -13.32 14.18
N VAL A 113 -2.08 -12.62 13.57
CA VAL A 113 -2.42 -11.23 13.94
C VAL A 113 -2.93 -11.15 15.37
N VAL A 114 -3.79 -12.09 15.76
CA VAL A 114 -4.37 -12.09 17.11
C VAL A 114 -3.33 -12.46 18.15
N ALA A 115 -2.42 -13.39 17.83
CA ALA A 115 -1.31 -13.79 18.69
C ALA A 115 -0.16 -12.77 18.76
N ASP A 116 -0.25 -11.65 18.04
CA ASP A 116 0.83 -10.68 17.93
C ASP A 116 0.88 -9.74 19.15
N PRO A 117 1.96 -9.77 19.94
CA PRO A 117 2.08 -8.88 21.11
C PRO A 117 2.19 -7.40 20.72
N ASP A 118 2.64 -7.08 19.50
CA ASP A 118 2.82 -5.71 19.02
C ASP A 118 1.54 -5.12 18.40
N LEU A 119 0.41 -5.86 18.38
CA LEU A 119 -0.81 -5.42 17.71
C LEU A 119 -1.27 -4.03 18.17
N ALA A 120 -1.39 -3.81 19.48
CA ALA A 120 -1.81 -2.52 20.03
C ALA A 120 -0.85 -1.39 19.65
N ALA A 121 0.46 -1.65 19.68
CA ALA A 121 1.48 -0.69 19.29
C ALA A 121 1.38 -0.32 17.80
N LYS A 122 1.09 -1.29 16.91
CA LYS A 122 0.85 -1.03 15.49
C LYS A 122 -0.37 -0.14 15.26
N LEU A 123 -1.47 -0.36 15.98
CA LEU A 123 -2.66 0.49 15.89
C LEU A 123 -2.37 1.93 16.34
N VAL A 124 -1.61 2.08 17.43
CA VAL A 124 -1.15 3.39 17.90
C VAL A 124 -0.27 4.08 16.86
N LEU A 125 0.67 3.37 16.22
CA LEU A 125 1.52 3.94 15.16
C LEU A 125 0.69 4.49 14.00
N ILE A 126 -0.31 3.73 13.52
CA ILE A 126 -1.22 4.19 12.45
C ILE A 126 -1.97 5.44 12.90
N LYS A 127 -2.47 5.46 14.14
CA LYS A 127 -3.23 6.60 14.68
C LYS A 127 -2.36 7.83 14.92
N MET A 128 -1.09 7.65 15.32
CA MET A 128 -0.14 8.75 15.47
C MET A 128 0.23 9.36 14.11
N ALA A 129 0.40 8.53 13.08
CA ALA A 129 0.68 8.98 11.73
C ALA A 129 -0.53 9.72 11.11
N PHE A 130 -1.74 9.21 11.34
CA PHE A 130 -2.99 9.78 10.81
C PHE A 130 -4.08 9.88 11.91
N PRO A 131 -4.08 10.94 12.72
CA PRO A 131 -4.97 11.06 13.88
C PRO A 131 -6.46 11.05 13.55
N ALA A 132 -6.85 11.58 12.39
CA ALA A 132 -8.24 11.62 11.94
C ALA A 132 -8.72 10.30 11.30
N LEU A 133 -7.81 9.36 11.02
CA LEU A 133 -8.12 8.12 10.30
C LEU A 133 -8.99 7.17 11.13
N ASN A 134 -10.05 6.65 10.51
CA ASN A 134 -10.79 5.52 11.04
C ASN A 134 -10.05 4.21 10.74
N VAL A 135 -9.27 3.76 11.72
CA VAL A 135 -8.43 2.56 11.60
C VAL A 135 -9.25 1.30 11.34
N GLU A 136 -10.44 1.17 11.93
CA GLU A 136 -11.32 0.00 11.72
C GLU A 136 -11.81 -0.07 10.27
N VAL A 137 -12.21 1.07 9.69
CA VAL A 137 -12.64 1.13 8.28
C VAL A 137 -11.48 0.78 7.35
N LEU A 138 -10.29 1.33 7.61
CA LEU A 138 -9.10 1.00 6.83
C LEU A 138 -8.77 -0.50 6.91
N LEU A 139 -8.75 -1.07 8.12
CA LEU A 139 -8.41 -2.47 8.34
C LEU A 139 -9.49 -3.44 7.84
N SER A 140 -10.75 -3.03 7.78
CA SER A 140 -11.84 -3.84 7.21
C SER A 140 -11.70 -4.05 5.70
N LYS A 141 -10.96 -3.14 5.02
CA LYS A 141 -10.67 -3.23 3.60
C LYS A 141 -9.31 -3.87 3.35
N HIS A 142 -8.33 -3.63 4.23
CA HIS A 142 -6.97 -4.11 4.06
C HIS A 142 -6.38 -4.71 5.36
N PRO A 143 -6.90 -5.86 5.83
CA PRO A 143 -6.48 -6.46 7.10
C PRO A 143 -5.03 -6.97 7.08
N ARG A 144 -4.46 -7.20 5.88
CA ARG A 144 -3.08 -7.67 5.71
C ARG A 144 -2.03 -6.68 6.22
N THR A 145 -2.39 -5.42 6.42
CA THR A 145 -1.51 -4.43 7.07
C THR A 145 -1.09 -4.87 8.47
N LEU A 146 -1.94 -5.62 9.18
CA LEU A 146 -1.64 -6.11 10.53
C LEU A 146 -0.53 -7.18 10.55
N LEU A 147 -0.30 -7.88 9.43
CA LEU A 147 0.76 -8.88 9.29
C LEU A 147 2.15 -8.27 9.16
N TRP A 148 2.26 -6.96 8.89
CA TRP A 148 3.56 -6.30 8.81
C TRP A 148 4.21 -6.25 10.19
N SER A 149 5.53 -6.43 10.26
CA SER A 149 6.25 -6.17 11.51
C SER A 149 6.10 -4.70 11.90
N ARG A 150 6.19 -4.42 13.20
CA ARG A 150 6.11 -3.04 13.72
C ARG A 150 7.11 -2.11 13.02
N GLN A 151 8.36 -2.55 12.87
CA GLN A 151 9.42 -1.78 12.20
C GLN A 151 9.09 -1.49 10.74
N LYS A 152 8.55 -2.47 10.01
CA LYS A 152 8.15 -2.27 8.62
C LYS A 152 6.98 -1.29 8.50
N LEU A 153 6.00 -1.40 9.39
CA LEU A 153 4.87 -0.48 9.42
C LEU A 153 5.34 0.95 9.73
N GLU A 154 6.22 1.13 10.71
CA GLU A 154 6.79 2.43 11.06
C GLU A 154 7.57 3.06 9.89
N ALA A 155 8.44 2.27 9.23
CA ALA A 155 9.18 2.72 8.05
C ALA A 155 8.23 3.11 6.90
N ASN A 156 7.21 2.28 6.64
CA ASN A 156 6.20 2.56 5.62
C ASN A 156 5.42 3.83 5.92
N LEU A 157 4.94 4.00 7.16
CA LEU A 157 4.21 5.18 7.59
C LEU A 157 5.07 6.45 7.45
N SER A 158 6.35 6.39 7.83
CA SER A 158 7.28 7.52 7.66
C SER A 158 7.38 7.96 6.20
N GLU A 159 7.54 7.02 5.26
CA GLU A 159 7.60 7.34 3.83
C GLU A 159 6.28 7.86 3.27
N VAL A 160 5.15 7.23 3.62
CA VAL A 160 3.83 7.65 3.14
C VAL A 160 3.44 9.01 3.71
N CYS A 161 3.76 9.29 4.99
CA CYS A 161 3.54 10.60 5.60
C CYS A 161 4.28 11.71 4.85
N LYS A 162 5.52 11.48 4.39
CA LYS A 162 6.28 12.46 3.59
C LYS A 162 5.54 12.92 2.33
N VAL A 163 4.70 12.05 1.76
CA VAL A 163 3.93 12.36 0.54
C VAL A 163 2.59 12.98 0.92
N LEU A 164 1.84 12.32 1.80
CA LEU A 164 0.46 12.67 2.10
C LEU A 164 0.30 13.83 3.09
N HIS A 165 1.35 14.27 3.81
CA HIS A 165 1.23 15.38 4.77
C HIS A 165 0.84 16.72 4.11
N SER A 166 1.06 16.85 2.79
CA SER A 166 0.69 18.06 2.04
C SER A 166 -0.81 18.15 1.80
N LEU A 167 -1.54 17.03 1.95
CA LEU A 167 -2.98 17.00 1.82
C LEU A 167 -3.65 17.57 3.07
N PRO A 168 -4.75 18.31 2.92
CA PRO A 168 -5.51 18.81 4.07
C PRO A 168 -6.24 17.67 4.82
N ARG A 169 -6.60 16.58 4.13
CA ARG A 169 -7.36 15.45 4.68
C ARG A 169 -6.88 14.11 4.11
N PRO A 170 -5.63 13.69 4.45
CA PRO A 170 -5.06 12.43 3.96
C PRO A 170 -5.86 11.20 4.40
N GLU A 171 -6.59 11.27 5.51
CA GLU A 171 -7.40 10.17 6.02
C GLU A 171 -8.50 9.74 5.07
N VAL A 172 -9.13 10.67 4.33
CA VAL A 172 -10.20 10.35 3.37
C VAL A 172 -9.65 9.53 2.20
N VAL A 173 -8.44 9.86 1.77
CA VAL A 173 -7.73 9.13 0.73
C VAL A 173 -7.36 7.74 1.22
N LEU A 174 -6.84 7.59 2.44
CA LEU A 174 -6.46 6.28 3.00
C LEU A 174 -7.65 5.39 3.35
N GLU A 175 -8.78 5.94 3.76
CA GLU A 175 -10.01 5.18 3.97
C GLU A 175 -10.55 4.63 2.64
N THR A 176 -10.33 5.38 1.55
CA THR A 176 -10.76 4.97 0.22
C THR A 176 -9.76 3.99 -0.39
N LEU A 177 -8.47 4.29 -0.37
CA LEU A 177 -7.38 3.51 -0.97
C LEU A 177 -6.39 3.07 0.13
N PRO A 178 -6.71 2.02 0.90
CA PRO A 178 -5.86 1.57 1.99
C PRO A 178 -4.53 0.96 1.49
N GLU A 179 -4.43 0.60 0.20
CA GLU A 179 -3.20 0.09 -0.41
C GLU A 179 -2.08 1.15 -0.42
N LEU A 180 -2.42 2.44 -0.31
CA LEU A 180 -1.46 3.54 -0.25
C LEU A 180 -0.64 3.58 1.05
N LEU A 181 -0.97 2.75 2.05
CA LEU A 181 -0.07 2.52 3.19
C LEU A 181 1.22 1.79 2.81
N ASP A 182 1.27 1.13 1.64
CA ASP A 182 2.52 0.65 1.05
C ASP A 182 3.17 1.82 0.27
N PRO A 183 4.38 2.27 0.65
CA PRO A 183 5.08 3.33 -0.05
C PRO A 183 5.17 3.06 -1.55
N ARG A 184 5.46 1.81 -1.97
CA ARG A 184 5.60 1.47 -3.39
C ARG A 184 4.31 1.79 -4.15
N GLN A 185 3.16 1.43 -3.60
CA GLN A 185 1.87 1.71 -4.21
C GLN A 185 1.56 3.21 -4.18
N CYS A 186 1.83 3.89 -3.06
CA CYS A 186 1.65 5.33 -2.93
C CYS A 186 2.41 6.11 -4.01
N PHE A 187 3.72 5.85 -4.16
CA PHE A 187 4.54 6.52 -5.16
C PHE A 187 4.15 6.13 -6.60
N SER A 188 3.75 4.87 -6.82
CA SER A 188 3.24 4.42 -8.13
C SER A 188 1.99 5.19 -8.55
N VAL A 189 1.03 5.37 -7.63
CA VAL A 189 -0.19 6.15 -7.85
C VAL A 189 0.13 7.62 -8.15
N VAL A 190 0.99 8.24 -7.34
CA VAL A 190 1.38 9.65 -7.56
C VAL A 190 2.07 9.86 -8.91
N ALA A 191 3.00 8.97 -9.28
CA ALA A 191 3.66 9.02 -10.59
C ALA A 191 2.66 8.86 -11.74
N THR A 192 1.70 7.94 -11.58
CA THR A 192 0.66 7.69 -12.57
C THR A 192 -0.26 8.90 -12.74
N LEU A 193 -0.70 9.52 -11.64
CA LEU A 193 -1.53 10.72 -11.69
C LEU A 193 -0.79 11.92 -12.29
N ARG A 194 0.49 12.10 -11.98
CA ARG A 194 1.32 13.15 -12.61
C ARG A 194 1.38 12.97 -14.12
N LYS A 195 1.48 11.73 -14.60
CA LYS A 195 1.46 11.41 -16.04
C LYS A 195 0.10 11.69 -16.68
N TRP A 196 -1.01 11.37 -16.01
CA TRP A 196 -2.36 11.60 -16.55
C TRP A 196 -2.77 13.08 -16.49
N TYR A 197 -2.32 13.82 -15.48
CA TYR A 197 -2.73 15.19 -15.20
C TYR A 197 -1.54 16.16 -15.15
N THR A 198 -0.87 16.37 -16.29
CA THR A 198 0.38 17.15 -16.38
C THR A 198 0.30 18.62 -15.92
N LYS A 199 -0.91 19.18 -15.79
CA LYS A 199 -1.14 20.58 -15.40
C LYS A 199 -1.71 20.75 -13.98
N ARG A 200 -1.91 19.65 -13.26
CA ARG A 200 -2.48 19.67 -11.90
C ARG A 200 -1.55 18.96 -10.94
N ASP A 201 -1.62 19.33 -9.67
CA ASP A 201 -0.93 18.57 -8.65
C ASP A 201 -1.59 17.18 -8.52
N PRO A 202 -0.84 16.07 -8.66
CA PRO A 202 -1.39 14.73 -8.48
C PRO A 202 -2.08 14.52 -7.13
N LEU A 203 -1.60 15.18 -6.07
CA LEU A 203 -2.17 15.06 -4.74
C LEU A 203 -3.52 15.80 -4.64
N GLU A 204 -3.65 16.97 -5.25
CA GLU A 204 -4.92 17.68 -5.38
C GLU A 204 -5.96 16.83 -6.13
N VAL A 205 -5.55 16.20 -7.24
CA VAL A 205 -6.43 15.28 -8.00
C VAL A 205 -6.89 14.11 -7.13
N LEU A 206 -5.96 13.50 -6.38
CA LEU A 206 -6.25 12.37 -5.49
C LEU A 206 -7.20 12.76 -4.35
N GLN A 207 -7.07 13.97 -3.80
CA GLN A 207 -7.95 14.48 -2.75
C GLN A 207 -9.37 14.75 -3.27
N MET A 208 -9.50 15.24 -4.49
CA MET A 208 -10.78 15.56 -5.12
C MET A 208 -11.54 14.31 -5.57
N ASP A 209 -10.82 13.29 -6.04
CA ASP A 209 -11.40 12.05 -6.56
C ASP A 209 -10.56 10.83 -6.17
N PRO A 210 -10.67 10.35 -4.92
CA PRO A 210 -9.90 9.20 -4.44
C PRO A 210 -10.18 7.91 -5.22
N ASP A 211 -11.34 7.77 -5.85
CA ASP A 211 -11.72 6.57 -6.62
C ASP A 211 -11.15 6.56 -8.05
N VAL A 212 -10.44 7.62 -8.47
CA VAL A 212 -9.79 7.67 -9.80
C VAL A 212 -8.91 6.47 -10.09
N ILE A 213 -8.20 5.97 -9.07
CA ILE A 213 -7.31 4.81 -9.20
C ILE A 213 -8.09 3.52 -9.39
N ARG A 214 -9.14 3.29 -8.59
CA ARG A 214 -10.00 2.11 -8.75
C ARG A 214 -10.67 2.05 -10.11
N ARG A 215 -11.14 3.19 -10.61
CA ARG A 215 -11.71 3.26 -11.96
C ARG A 215 -10.64 2.89 -12.98
N ALA A 216 -9.44 3.44 -12.87
CA ALA A 216 -8.36 3.11 -13.78
C ALA A 216 -7.98 1.62 -13.75
N GLU A 217 -7.89 1.01 -12.56
CA GLU A 217 -7.66 -0.43 -12.39
C GLU A 217 -8.78 -1.27 -13.01
N GLN A 218 -10.04 -0.85 -12.89
CA GLN A 218 -11.19 -1.50 -13.54
C GLN A 218 -11.11 -1.47 -15.08
N TRP A 219 -10.42 -0.47 -15.63
CA TRP A 219 -10.14 -0.35 -17.07
C TRP A 219 -8.78 -0.95 -17.47
N ASP A 220 -8.20 -1.79 -16.61
CA ASP A 220 -6.91 -2.45 -16.80
C ASP A 220 -5.76 -1.48 -17.11
N VAL A 221 -5.84 -0.24 -16.60
CA VAL A 221 -4.77 0.74 -16.80
C VAL A 221 -3.63 0.44 -15.82
N PRO A 222 -2.44 0.07 -16.31
CA PRO A 222 -1.33 -0.27 -15.43
C PRO A 222 -0.82 0.99 -14.72
N LEU A 223 -0.54 0.86 -13.42
CA LEU A 223 0.15 1.90 -12.67
C LEU A 223 1.64 1.91 -13.02
N GLU A 224 2.26 3.08 -12.91
CA GLU A 224 3.67 3.28 -13.20
C GLU A 224 4.57 2.48 -12.24
N PRO A 225 5.46 1.62 -12.73
CA PRO A 225 6.36 0.87 -11.87
C PRO A 225 7.37 1.81 -11.22
N VAL A 226 7.43 1.76 -9.89
CA VAL A 226 8.40 2.50 -9.06
C VAL A 226 9.39 1.58 -8.38
N PHE A 227 10.60 2.10 -8.21
CA PHE A 227 11.73 1.42 -7.58
C PHE A 227 12.31 2.31 -6.50
N PHE A 228 12.73 1.70 -5.39
CA PHE A 228 13.45 2.39 -4.34
C PHE A 228 14.94 2.37 -4.66
N ASP A 229 15.55 3.54 -4.74
CA ASP A 229 17.00 3.69 -4.85
C ASP A 229 17.60 3.81 -3.46
N SER A 230 18.36 2.79 -3.03
CA SER A 230 18.99 2.77 -1.71
C SER A 230 20.12 3.80 -1.57
N ALA A 231 20.75 4.22 -2.67
CA ALA A 231 21.84 5.19 -2.63
C ALA A 231 21.34 6.60 -2.32
N THR A 232 20.19 6.97 -2.91
CA THR A 232 19.57 8.29 -2.73
C THR A 232 18.43 8.29 -1.72
N SER A 233 17.99 7.10 -1.27
CA SER A 233 16.77 6.94 -0.45
C SER A 233 15.54 7.58 -1.08
N THR A 234 15.39 7.46 -2.40
CA THR A 234 14.27 8.05 -3.15
C THR A 234 13.51 7.02 -3.97
N TRP A 235 12.22 7.23 -4.12
CA TRP A 235 11.37 6.47 -5.04
C TRP A 235 11.41 7.10 -6.44
N THR A 236 11.73 6.28 -7.44
CA THR A 236 11.82 6.70 -8.84
C THR A 236 10.93 5.84 -9.72
N ALA A 237 10.15 6.47 -10.60
CA ALA A 237 9.40 5.78 -11.64
C ALA A 237 10.28 5.51 -12.87
N ALA A 238 10.15 4.33 -13.47
CA ALA A 238 10.99 3.92 -14.61
C ALA A 238 10.94 4.88 -15.80
N GLY A 239 9.78 5.49 -16.05
CA GLY A 239 9.59 6.45 -17.15
C GLY A 239 10.45 7.71 -17.05
N TYR A 240 11.10 7.95 -15.91
CA TYR A 240 11.80 9.20 -15.64
C TYR A 240 13.32 9.08 -15.48
N SER A 241 13.88 7.87 -15.34
CA SER A 241 15.33 7.68 -15.15
C SER A 241 15.99 7.06 -16.39
N ARG A 242 16.55 7.90 -17.27
CA ARG A 242 17.35 7.41 -18.41
C ARG A 242 18.62 6.66 -18.01
N THR A 243 19.23 7.03 -16.88
CA THR A 243 20.44 6.35 -16.38
C THR A 243 20.17 4.91 -15.96
N LYS A 244 18.90 4.53 -15.79
CA LYS A 244 18.47 3.17 -15.45
C LYS A 244 17.64 2.51 -16.56
N GLN A 245 17.53 3.15 -17.74
CA GLN A 245 16.93 2.49 -18.90
C GLN A 245 17.88 1.41 -19.41
N GLU A 246 17.38 0.21 -19.62
CA GLU A 246 18.17 -0.87 -20.21
C GLU A 246 18.46 -0.56 -21.69
N ASP A 247 19.58 -1.05 -22.23
CA ASP A 247 20.02 -0.76 -23.61
C ASP A 247 18.95 -1.06 -24.67
N TRP A 248 18.11 -2.08 -24.43
CA TRP A 248 17.03 -2.43 -25.34
C TRP A 248 15.88 -1.41 -25.33
N GLN A 249 15.61 -0.71 -24.21
CA GLN A 249 14.61 0.34 -24.14
C GLN A 249 15.06 1.55 -24.95
N VAL A 250 16.34 1.92 -24.81
CA VAL A 250 16.99 2.97 -25.61
C VAL A 250 16.94 2.61 -27.11
N TYR A 251 17.21 1.35 -27.45
CA TYR A 251 17.11 0.85 -28.82
C TYR A 251 15.70 0.98 -29.39
N ILE A 252 14.67 0.57 -28.63
CA ILE A 252 13.27 0.67 -29.05
C ILE A 252 12.86 2.14 -29.26
N GLU A 253 13.20 3.05 -28.34
CA GLU A 253 12.89 4.48 -28.47
C GLU A 253 13.52 5.08 -29.73
N LYS A 254 14.77 4.71 -30.01
CA LYS A 254 15.55 5.23 -31.14
C LYS A 254 15.08 4.66 -32.49
N GLU A 255 14.98 3.33 -32.59
CA GLU A 255 14.74 2.65 -33.86
C GLU A 255 13.25 2.50 -34.20
N ILE A 256 12.40 2.18 -33.22
CA ILE A 256 10.98 1.91 -33.46
C ILE A 256 10.20 3.22 -33.46
N TYR A 257 10.37 4.03 -32.41
CA TYR A 257 9.56 5.24 -32.25
C TYR A 257 10.14 6.47 -32.95
N LYS A 258 11.40 6.42 -33.41
CA LYS A 258 12.13 7.53 -34.06
C LYS A 258 11.99 8.86 -33.31
N ARG A 259 11.75 8.80 -31.99
CA ARG A 259 11.56 9.99 -31.18
C ARG A 259 12.93 10.59 -30.95
N LYS A 260 13.07 11.90 -31.19
CA LYS A 260 14.23 12.62 -30.66
C LYS A 260 14.25 12.40 -29.15
N PRO A 261 15.40 12.08 -28.57
CA PRO A 261 15.49 11.90 -27.13
C PRO A 261 14.93 13.16 -26.47
N GLN A 262 13.77 13.03 -25.81
CA GLN A 262 13.20 14.13 -25.03
C GLN A 262 14.30 14.61 -24.07
N PRO A 263 14.58 15.92 -24.00
CA PRO A 263 15.43 16.43 -22.94
C PRO A 263 14.80 15.99 -21.63
N ILE A 264 15.60 15.34 -20.79
CA ILE A 264 15.16 15.02 -19.44
C ILE A 264 15.04 16.38 -18.76
N ASP A 265 13.83 16.86 -18.53
CA ASP A 265 13.63 17.92 -17.55
C ASP A 265 14.06 17.31 -16.21
N LYS A 266 15.33 17.55 -15.84
CA LYS A 266 16.01 16.95 -14.68
C LYS A 266 15.26 17.17 -13.37
N LEU A 267 14.30 18.09 -13.35
CA LEU A 267 13.47 18.44 -12.21
C LEU A 267 12.29 17.47 -12.00
N ASP A 268 11.86 16.72 -13.02
CA ASP A 268 10.62 15.93 -12.96
C ASP A 268 10.82 14.45 -12.61
N ALA A 269 12.06 13.97 -12.53
CA ALA A 269 12.35 12.54 -12.40
C ALA A 269 12.24 11.97 -10.99
N VAL A 270 12.22 12.83 -9.97
CA VAL A 270 12.01 12.43 -8.58
C VAL A 270 10.51 12.51 -8.31
N VAL A 271 9.89 11.36 -8.02
CA VAL A 271 8.44 11.29 -7.78
C VAL A 271 8.07 11.95 -6.45
N VAL A 272 8.97 11.91 -5.47
CA VAL A 272 9.11 12.79 -4.30
C VAL A 272 10.09 12.06 -3.38
N GLY A 273 11.08 12.78 -2.87
CA GLY A 273 12.07 12.22 -1.96
C GLY A 273 12.80 13.36 -1.26
N GLY A 274 12.23 13.83 -0.15
CA GLY A 274 13.00 14.49 0.93
C GLY A 274 13.91 15.66 0.56
N GLY A 275 13.53 16.51 -0.40
CA GLY A 275 14.17 17.81 -0.59
C GLY A 275 13.45 18.84 0.25
N GLY A 276 14.02 19.20 1.41
CA GLY A 276 13.47 20.22 2.29
C GLY A 276 13.15 21.53 1.56
N SER A 277 12.17 22.26 2.09
CA SER A 277 11.80 23.61 1.70
C SER A 277 13.02 24.52 1.54
N GLY A 278 13.54 24.60 0.32
CA GLY A 278 14.40 25.68 -0.14
C GLY A 278 13.50 26.78 -0.68
N LEU A 279 13.09 27.68 0.21
CA LEU A 279 12.54 28.98 -0.16
C LEU A 279 13.53 29.73 -1.05
N GLY A 280 12.99 30.51 -1.98
CA GLY A 280 13.72 31.17 -3.06
C GLY A 280 14.89 32.05 -2.61
N GLY A 281 15.91 32.07 -3.47
CA GLY A 281 16.99 33.05 -3.45
C GLY A 281 17.54 33.17 -4.86
N GLY A 282 17.24 34.30 -5.52
CA GLY A 282 17.82 34.63 -6.81
C GLY A 282 19.28 35.09 -6.69
N VAL A 283 19.95 35.09 -7.85
CA VAL A 283 21.20 35.80 -8.20
C VAL A 283 22.44 35.25 -7.44
N SER A 284 23.53 34.78 -8.06
CA SER A 284 24.42 35.49 -8.99
C SER A 284 25.49 34.53 -9.55
N ASN A 285 26.03 34.84 -10.73
CA ASN A 285 27.28 34.29 -11.28
C ASN A 285 28.45 34.42 -10.30
N GLY A 286 29.33 33.42 -10.27
CA GLY A 286 30.60 33.46 -9.54
C GLY A 286 31.51 32.28 -9.86
N ASP A 287 32.67 32.61 -10.37
CA ASP A 287 33.75 31.82 -10.96
C ASP A 287 34.57 30.97 -9.95
N GLY A 288 35.19 29.90 -10.46
CA GLY A 288 36.47 29.34 -9.99
C GLY A 288 36.58 28.57 -8.66
N GLY A 289 37.08 27.33 -8.71
CA GLY A 289 37.82 26.76 -7.57
C GLY A 289 37.84 25.23 -7.41
N ARG A 290 38.95 24.60 -7.82
CA ARG A 290 39.38 23.24 -7.46
C ARG A 290 39.64 23.10 -5.95
N GLN A 291 39.13 22.03 -5.33
CA GLN A 291 39.68 21.24 -4.20
C GLN A 291 38.57 20.23 -3.82
N GLY A 292 38.77 18.96 -3.52
CA GLY A 292 39.92 18.21 -3.01
C GLY A 292 39.32 17.18 -2.04
N ASP A 293 39.70 15.91 -2.20
CA ASP A 293 39.14 14.74 -1.53
C ASP A 293 39.08 14.83 0.00
N ALA A 294 37.89 14.66 0.61
CA ALA A 294 37.73 14.33 2.04
C ALA A 294 36.30 13.90 2.40
N SER A 295 35.87 12.66 2.10
CA SER A 295 34.67 12.10 2.75
C SER A 295 34.65 10.57 2.89
N ALA A 296 35.81 9.93 3.03
CA ALA A 296 35.92 8.48 3.24
C ALA A 296 36.14 8.05 4.71
N ALA A 297 36.19 8.96 5.67
CA ALA A 297 36.56 8.65 7.07
C ALA A 297 35.40 8.69 8.08
N ALA A 298 34.17 9.01 7.66
CA ALA A 298 33.02 9.13 8.58
C ALA A 298 32.14 7.87 8.65
N ALA A 299 32.32 6.89 7.75
CA ALA A 299 31.47 5.68 7.68
C ALA A 299 32.00 4.46 8.47
N ALA A 300 33.15 4.58 9.15
CA ALA A 300 33.81 3.45 9.82
C ALA A 300 33.67 3.44 11.36
N ARG A 301 32.88 4.36 11.96
CA ARG A 301 32.74 4.45 13.43
C ARG A 301 31.43 3.89 14.01
N ASP A 302 30.42 3.61 13.19
CA ASP A 302 29.16 3.01 13.67
C ASP A 302 29.13 1.47 13.67
N ALA A 303 30.17 0.80 13.17
CA ALA A 303 30.23 -0.66 13.10
C ALA A 303 30.84 -1.34 14.35
N MET A 304 31.24 -0.59 15.40
CA MET A 304 32.02 -1.14 16.52
C MET A 304 31.37 -1.00 17.92
N VAL A 305 30.09 -0.62 17.99
CA VAL A 305 29.35 -0.51 19.28
C VAL A 305 28.33 -1.65 19.50
N VAL A 306 28.11 -2.54 18.53
CA VAL A 306 27.08 -3.60 18.63
C VAL A 306 27.63 -4.95 19.14
N THR A 307 28.94 -5.09 19.40
CA THR A 307 29.55 -6.35 19.88
C THR A 307 30.00 -6.35 21.34
N ALA A 308 29.48 -5.44 22.18
CA ALA A 308 29.76 -5.42 23.63
C ALA A 308 28.56 -5.75 24.53
N ALA A 309 27.34 -5.87 23.99
CA ALA A 309 26.13 -6.13 24.79
C ALA A 309 25.73 -7.62 24.90
N ALA A 310 26.45 -8.54 24.23
CA ALA A 310 26.11 -9.97 24.21
C ALA A 310 26.93 -10.85 25.19
N ALA A 311 27.82 -10.25 26.00
CA ALA A 311 28.71 -11.00 26.91
C ALA A 311 28.39 -10.85 28.41
N ALA A 312 27.26 -10.25 28.79
CA ALA A 312 26.93 -9.96 30.19
C ALA A 312 25.65 -10.65 30.72
N ALA A 313 25.23 -11.77 30.11
CA ALA A 313 24.04 -12.53 30.54
C ALA A 313 24.32 -14.02 30.86
N ALA A 314 25.58 -14.41 31.01
CA ALA A 314 25.98 -15.79 31.31
C ALA A 314 26.75 -15.89 32.65
N ALA A 315 26.13 -15.43 33.74
CA ALA A 315 26.61 -15.72 35.10
C ALA A 315 25.46 -15.56 36.10
N ALA A 316 24.63 -16.58 36.26
CA ALA A 316 23.78 -16.73 37.44
C ALA A 316 23.85 -18.19 37.93
N PRO A 317 24.18 -18.44 39.21
CA PRO A 317 24.45 -19.76 39.74
C PRO A 317 23.17 -20.58 39.98
N SER A 318 23.24 -21.85 39.60
CA SER A 318 22.27 -22.90 39.91
C SER A 318 22.23 -23.18 41.41
N VAL A 319 21.14 -22.83 42.08
CA VAL A 319 20.84 -23.30 43.45
C VAL A 319 20.06 -24.60 43.36
N SER A 320 20.73 -25.69 43.69
CA SER A 320 20.15 -27.01 43.90
C SER A 320 19.57 -27.10 45.32
N CYS A 321 18.26 -27.29 45.45
CA CYS A 321 17.65 -27.78 46.69
C CYS A 321 17.14 -29.20 46.44
N SER A 322 17.90 -30.17 46.96
CA SER A 322 17.48 -31.57 47.09
C SER A 322 16.52 -31.72 48.28
N PRO A 323 15.58 -32.68 48.23
CA PRO A 323 14.64 -32.94 49.30
C PRO A 323 15.30 -33.77 50.41
N SER A 324 14.92 -33.51 51.66
CA SER A 324 15.20 -34.39 52.79
C SER A 324 13.90 -35.01 53.28
N SER A 325 14.05 -36.27 53.69
CA SER A 325 13.09 -37.32 54.06
C SER A 325 11.94 -36.95 54.98
#